data_AF-A0AA44ZQG2-F1
#
_entry.id   AF-A0AA44ZQG2-F1
#
_cell.length_a   1.000
_cell.length_b   1.000
_cell.length_c   1.000
_cell.angle_alpha   90.00
_cell.angle_beta   90.00
_cell.angle_gamma   90.00
#
_symmetry.space_group_name_H-M   'P 1'
#
loop_
_entity.id
_entity.type
_entity.pdbx_description
1 polymer ?
#
loop_
_entity_poly.entity_id
_entity_poly.type
_entity_poly.pdbx_seq_one_letter_code
_entity_poly.pdbx_strand_id
1 'polypeptide(L)'
;MPGARGLRPIRYTTLLDFSHTNNTPDHSDAAVQGLRDAHIRAAHCHGFFESSPGGSRFGTHADRLRDFRRLADTWFRDGDGLLSLGVSLNEVFGVPWQATLDEFAVAREYGALLVNHTGCVWGSSITGGVLELDAAGVLGPDIVHVHCNALTGEEWAALVRSGGKVSISVETELNMGMGRPVFEACRRHGLAPTLSADVTSLNSGDLWHQMRFGLGFDRWDATHALNLSGRMPDVVTTPASDALRWTTVNAAEAMGLGDRIGSLTPGKRADLVLVGGDALEQHPRTDPYGSLVFQTTVADVRTVLVDGRVVKRDGVLVDLDTVDLGRRADAAVDALLARIADGGGTLPGTPPGAWDALEPVFAEHRRAVGR
;
A
#
# COMPACT_ATOMS: atom_id res chain seq x y z
N MET A 1 -5.19 -29.58 -28.03
CA MET A 1 -5.73 -28.20 -27.96
C MET A 1 -5.95 -27.82 -26.50
N PRO A 2 -5.10 -26.95 -25.92
CA PRO A 2 -5.51 -26.12 -24.80
C PRO A 2 -5.18 -24.65 -25.14
N GLY A 3 -6.09 -24.02 -25.88
CA GLY A 3 -6.08 -22.59 -26.16
C GLY A 3 -7.02 -21.89 -25.18
N ALA A 4 -6.43 -21.26 -24.16
CA ALA A 4 -6.93 -20.13 -23.37
C ALA A 4 -6.12 -20.08 -22.06
N ARG A 5 -4.89 -19.56 -22.11
CA ARG A 5 -4.17 -19.16 -20.90
C ARG A 5 -4.84 -17.87 -20.40
N GLY A 6 -5.94 -18.03 -19.67
CA GLY A 6 -6.63 -16.92 -19.02
C GLY A 6 -5.64 -16.16 -18.14
N LEU A 7 -5.60 -14.84 -18.31
CA LEU A 7 -4.85 -13.94 -17.45
C LEU A 7 -5.44 -14.02 -16.03
N ARG A 8 -4.56 -14.11 -15.02
CA ARG A 8 -4.93 -14.53 -13.65
C ARG A 8 -4.63 -13.40 -12.66
N PRO A 9 -5.54 -12.43 -12.44
CA PRO A 9 -5.20 -11.19 -11.75
C PRO A 9 -5.14 -11.35 -10.22
N ILE A 10 -6.00 -12.17 -9.59
CA ILE A 10 -6.03 -12.29 -8.12
C ILE A 10 -4.94 -13.26 -7.61
N ARG A 11 -4.11 -12.73 -6.70
CA ARG A 11 -2.85 -13.30 -6.18
C ARG A 11 -2.75 -13.22 -4.66
N TYR A 12 -3.54 -12.34 -4.07
CA TYR A 12 -3.64 -12.04 -2.64
C TYR A 12 -5.12 -11.94 -2.27
N THR A 13 -5.41 -12.03 -0.99
CA THR A 13 -6.78 -12.10 -0.43
C THR A 13 -7.20 -10.83 0.27
N THR A 14 -6.24 -9.98 0.62
CA THR A 14 -6.45 -8.74 1.36
C THR A 14 -5.61 -7.63 0.77
N LEU A 15 -6.15 -6.41 0.70
CA LEU A 15 -5.38 -5.21 0.37
C LEU A 15 -5.75 -4.02 1.26
N LEU A 16 -4.81 -3.11 1.43
CA LEU A 16 -5.05 -1.75 1.89
C LEU A 16 -5.11 -0.88 0.63
N ASP A 17 -6.29 -0.32 0.34
CA ASP A 17 -6.53 0.53 -0.83
C ASP A 17 -6.25 1.98 -0.45
N PHE A 18 -5.06 2.45 -0.76
CA PHE A 18 -4.65 3.83 -0.54
C PHE A 18 -5.29 4.72 -1.63
N SER A 19 -6.52 5.19 -1.38
CA SER A 19 -7.41 5.69 -2.43
C SER A 19 -7.28 7.22 -2.61
N HIS A 20 -6.34 7.66 -3.45
CA HIS A 20 -6.03 9.08 -3.66
C HIS A 20 -6.77 9.75 -4.83
N THR A 21 -7.33 8.98 -5.76
CA THR A 21 -7.98 9.52 -6.98
C THR A 21 -9.47 9.85 -6.76
N ASN A 22 -9.83 10.20 -5.53
CA ASN A 22 -11.17 10.61 -5.12
C ASN A 22 -11.41 12.08 -5.49
N ASN A 23 -11.72 12.32 -6.76
CA ASN A 23 -11.93 13.68 -7.29
C ASN A 23 -13.37 14.18 -7.17
N THR A 24 -14.33 13.26 -6.99
CA THR A 24 -15.74 13.56 -6.68
C THR A 24 -16.30 12.43 -5.80
N PRO A 25 -17.45 12.63 -5.12
CA PRO A 25 -18.16 11.57 -4.40
C PRO A 25 -18.43 10.31 -5.25
N ASP A 26 -18.76 10.48 -6.54
CA ASP A 26 -18.98 9.36 -7.47
C ASP A 26 -17.72 8.50 -7.66
N HIS A 27 -16.52 9.10 -7.65
CA HIS A 27 -15.27 8.33 -7.72
C HIS A 27 -15.08 7.49 -6.46
N SER A 28 -15.42 8.04 -5.30
CA SER A 28 -15.32 7.32 -4.02
C SER A 28 -16.33 6.18 -3.93
N ASP A 29 -17.57 6.41 -4.35
CA ASP A 29 -18.57 5.33 -4.44
C ASP A 29 -18.13 4.23 -5.43
N ALA A 30 -17.59 4.61 -6.60
CA ALA A 30 -17.09 3.67 -7.58
C ALA A 30 -15.89 2.85 -7.07
N ALA A 31 -14.99 3.47 -6.30
CA ALA A 31 -13.86 2.77 -5.67
C ALA A 31 -14.35 1.70 -4.69
N VAL A 32 -15.26 2.05 -3.78
CA VAL A 32 -15.83 1.09 -2.82
C VAL A 32 -16.63 -0.01 -3.53
N GLN A 33 -17.43 0.34 -4.54
CA GLN A 33 -18.17 -0.62 -5.35
C GLN A 33 -17.23 -1.60 -6.06
N GLY A 34 -16.11 -1.13 -6.62
CA GLY A 34 -15.12 -1.99 -7.26
C GLY A 34 -14.52 -3.03 -6.30
N LEU A 35 -14.24 -2.64 -5.05
CA LEU A 35 -13.77 -3.57 -4.01
C LEU A 35 -14.85 -4.62 -3.65
N ARG A 36 -16.12 -4.21 -3.57
CA ARG A 36 -17.24 -5.15 -3.35
C ARG A 36 -17.40 -6.13 -4.50
N ASP A 37 -17.39 -5.64 -5.73
CA ASP A 37 -17.54 -6.46 -6.95
C ASP A 37 -16.40 -7.46 -7.09
N ALA A 38 -15.18 -7.10 -6.68
CA ALA A 38 -14.02 -7.98 -6.68
C ALA A 38 -14.11 -9.10 -5.62
N HIS A 39 -15.03 -9.00 -4.66
CA HIS A 39 -15.16 -9.89 -3.51
C HIS A 39 -13.81 -10.12 -2.80
N ILE A 40 -13.11 -9.02 -2.52
CA ILE A 40 -11.82 -9.03 -1.84
C ILE A 40 -11.97 -8.48 -0.43
N ARG A 41 -11.15 -8.92 0.52
CA ARG A 41 -11.03 -8.24 1.80
C ARG A 41 -10.24 -6.96 1.58
N ALA A 42 -10.73 -5.81 2.01
CA ALA A 42 -9.96 -4.58 1.84
C ALA A 42 -10.23 -3.57 2.95
N ALA A 43 -9.18 -2.82 3.32
CA ALA A 43 -9.36 -1.52 3.96
C ALA A 43 -9.44 -0.48 2.85
N HIS A 44 -10.61 0.14 2.65
CA HIS A 44 -10.73 1.28 1.74
C HIS A 44 -10.30 2.54 2.47
N CYS A 45 -9.08 3.00 2.21
CA CYS A 45 -8.52 4.19 2.82
C CYS A 45 -8.87 5.41 1.98
N HIS A 46 -9.95 6.11 2.36
CA HIS A 46 -10.39 7.30 1.65
C HIS A 46 -9.34 8.41 1.76
N GLY A 47 -8.82 8.86 0.62
CA GLY A 47 -7.79 9.89 0.52
C GLY A 47 -8.33 11.31 0.64
N PHE A 48 -7.71 12.10 1.53
CA PHE A 48 -7.98 13.53 1.66
C PHE A 48 -7.09 14.41 0.77
N PHE A 49 -6.08 13.84 0.12
CA PHE A 49 -5.21 14.56 -0.81
C PHE A 49 -5.96 15.06 -2.07
N GLU A 50 -5.71 16.31 -2.45
CA GLU A 50 -6.25 16.89 -3.69
C GLU A 50 -5.36 16.53 -4.89
N SER A 51 -5.77 15.50 -5.64
CA SER A 51 -5.00 15.00 -6.78
C SER A 51 -5.19 15.77 -8.09
N SER A 52 -6.09 16.78 -8.15
CA SER A 52 -6.37 17.49 -9.40
C SER A 52 -5.38 18.63 -9.68
N PRO A 53 -4.64 18.59 -10.80
CA PRO A 53 -3.68 19.64 -11.16
C PRO A 53 -4.34 20.97 -11.59
N GLY A 54 -5.64 20.96 -11.90
CA GLY A 54 -6.40 22.14 -12.35
C GLY A 54 -7.22 22.83 -11.27
N GLY A 55 -7.01 22.49 -10.00
CA GLY A 55 -7.83 22.90 -8.87
C GLY A 55 -8.91 21.89 -8.50
N SER A 56 -9.42 21.95 -7.27
CA SER A 56 -10.28 20.91 -6.72
C SER A 56 -11.57 20.72 -7.52
N ARG A 57 -11.86 19.46 -7.85
CA ARG A 57 -13.17 19.02 -8.37
C ARG A 57 -14.11 18.53 -7.28
N PHE A 58 -13.58 18.34 -6.07
CA PHE A 58 -14.31 17.84 -4.91
C PHE A 58 -14.93 18.99 -4.11
N GLY A 59 -14.23 20.13 -4.05
CA GLY A 59 -14.59 21.29 -3.25
C GLY A 59 -13.52 21.63 -2.22
N THR A 60 -13.94 21.91 -1.01
CA THR A 60 -13.09 22.21 0.14
C THR A 60 -12.69 20.95 0.90
N HIS A 61 -11.69 21.07 1.78
CA HIS A 61 -11.35 20.00 2.74
C HIS A 61 -12.56 19.54 3.57
N ALA A 62 -13.40 20.50 3.99
CA ALA A 62 -14.62 20.21 4.73
C ALA A 62 -15.64 19.41 3.90
N ASP A 63 -15.65 19.56 2.57
CA ASP A 63 -16.49 18.74 1.68
C ASP A 63 -16.00 17.28 1.66
N ARG A 64 -14.69 17.06 1.61
CA ARG A 64 -14.07 15.71 1.70
C ARG A 64 -14.38 15.04 3.04
N LEU A 65 -14.27 15.77 4.16
CA LEU A 65 -14.63 15.25 5.48
C LEU A 65 -16.13 14.87 5.58
N ARG A 66 -17.02 15.59 4.87
CA ARG A 66 -18.44 15.24 4.80
C ARG A 66 -18.67 14.00 3.94
N ASP A 67 -17.93 13.86 2.84
CA ASP A 67 -18.02 12.68 1.99
C ASP A 67 -17.49 11.42 2.69
N PHE A 68 -16.40 11.51 3.44
CA PHE A 68 -15.92 10.41 4.28
C PHE A 68 -17.01 9.89 5.22
N ARG A 69 -17.70 10.80 5.94
CA ARG A 69 -18.83 10.41 6.81
C ARG A 69 -19.97 9.77 6.03
N ARG A 70 -20.32 10.34 4.86
CA ARG A 70 -21.33 9.76 3.96
C ARG A 70 -20.95 8.34 3.53
N LEU A 71 -19.70 8.12 3.13
CA LEU A 71 -19.20 6.80 2.74
C LEU A 71 -19.28 5.81 3.90
N ALA A 72 -18.82 6.22 5.09
CA ALA A 72 -18.90 5.42 6.30
C ALA A 72 -20.33 4.95 6.57
N ASP A 73 -21.29 5.87 6.54
CA ASP A 73 -22.70 5.61 6.83
C ASP A 73 -23.39 4.78 5.73
N THR A 74 -22.99 4.97 4.47
CA THR A 74 -23.63 4.33 3.30
C THR A 74 -23.06 2.93 3.03
N TRP A 75 -21.74 2.77 3.13
CA TRP A 75 -21.04 1.57 2.68
C TRP A 75 -20.50 0.69 3.81
N PHE A 76 -20.28 1.22 5.01
CA PHE A 76 -19.57 0.49 6.07
C PHE A 76 -20.41 0.20 7.31
N ARG A 77 -21.62 0.76 7.41
CA ARG A 77 -22.53 0.56 8.54
C ARG A 77 -23.05 -0.88 8.69
N ASP A 78 -23.44 -1.51 7.59
CA ASP A 78 -24.08 -2.85 7.55
C ASP A 78 -23.27 -3.86 6.71
N GLY A 79 -21.94 -3.77 6.76
CA GLY A 79 -21.03 -4.57 5.93
C GLY A 79 -20.99 -6.06 6.30
N ASP A 80 -20.62 -6.89 5.32
CA ASP A 80 -20.38 -8.33 5.47
C ASP A 80 -19.05 -8.67 6.22
N GLY A 81 -18.29 -7.64 6.61
CA GLY A 81 -17.01 -7.75 7.29
C GLY A 81 -15.81 -7.99 6.36
N LEU A 82 -15.99 -7.95 5.03
CA LEU A 82 -14.89 -7.98 4.06
C LEU A 82 -14.24 -6.60 3.88
N LEU A 83 -15.05 -5.55 3.85
CA LEU A 83 -14.55 -4.18 3.71
C LEU A 83 -14.49 -3.50 5.07
N SER A 84 -13.36 -2.87 5.36
CA SER A 84 -13.17 -1.98 6.51
C SER A 84 -12.90 -0.56 6.03
N LEU A 85 -13.34 0.41 6.83
CA LEU A 85 -13.10 1.81 6.57
C LEU A 85 -11.67 2.19 6.98
N GLY A 86 -11.01 2.99 6.16
CA GLY A 86 -9.74 3.60 6.47
C GLY A 86 -9.69 5.05 6.00
N VAL A 87 -8.63 5.74 6.40
CA VAL A 87 -8.28 7.08 5.94
C VAL A 87 -6.87 7.05 5.38
N SER A 88 -6.72 7.48 4.14
CA SER A 88 -5.45 7.93 3.61
C SER A 88 -5.33 9.42 3.90
N LEU A 89 -4.45 9.75 4.84
CA LEU A 89 -4.26 11.16 5.21
C LEU A 89 -3.83 11.97 3.99
N ASN A 90 -4.15 13.25 4.02
CA ASN A 90 -3.44 14.18 3.17
C ASN A 90 -1.93 14.08 3.45
N GLU A 91 -1.14 14.35 2.43
CA GLU A 91 0.29 14.51 2.60
C GLU A 91 0.53 15.58 3.66
N VAL A 92 1.15 15.23 4.78
CA VAL A 92 1.32 16.14 5.92
C VAL A 92 2.02 17.42 5.45
N PHE A 93 1.48 18.58 5.86
CA PHE A 93 1.83 19.93 5.37
C PHE A 93 1.44 20.26 3.92
N GLY A 94 0.79 19.35 3.18
CA GLY A 94 0.10 19.64 1.93
C GLY A 94 -1.14 20.53 2.13
N VAL A 95 -1.70 20.52 3.33
CA VAL A 95 -2.81 21.38 3.78
C VAL A 95 -2.46 22.07 5.11
N PRO A 96 -3.21 23.13 5.51
CA PRO A 96 -3.05 23.74 6.82
C PRO A 96 -3.12 22.69 7.95
N TRP A 97 -2.28 22.83 8.97
CA TRP A 97 -2.12 21.84 10.04
C TRP A 97 -3.43 21.38 10.69
N GLN A 98 -4.37 22.31 10.93
CA GLN A 98 -5.66 21.97 11.51
C GLN A 98 -6.46 20.99 10.65
N ALA A 99 -6.36 21.08 9.32
CA ALA A 99 -7.02 20.15 8.41
C ALA A 99 -6.50 18.71 8.60
N THR A 100 -5.18 18.54 8.76
CA THR A 100 -4.57 17.25 9.09
C THR A 100 -5.09 16.71 10.42
N LEU A 101 -5.18 17.54 11.46
CA LEU A 101 -5.73 17.11 12.76
C LEU A 101 -7.22 16.73 12.67
N ASP A 102 -8.00 17.42 11.85
CA ASP A 102 -9.41 17.10 11.62
C ASP A 102 -9.58 15.73 10.92
N GLU A 103 -8.65 15.37 10.03
CA GLU A 103 -8.61 14.03 9.40
C GLU A 103 -8.34 12.92 10.42
N PHE A 104 -7.37 13.12 11.34
CA PHE A 104 -7.14 12.20 12.46
C PHE A 104 -8.37 12.06 13.35
N ALA A 105 -9.02 13.19 13.67
CA ALA A 105 -10.20 13.20 14.52
C ALA A 105 -11.35 12.41 13.89
N VAL A 106 -11.65 12.62 12.61
CA VAL A 106 -12.74 11.90 11.93
C VAL A 106 -12.40 10.42 11.72
N ALA A 107 -11.14 10.07 11.44
CA ALA A 107 -10.74 8.66 11.33
C ALA A 107 -11.03 7.91 12.63
N ARG A 108 -10.67 8.51 13.76
CA ARG A 108 -10.87 7.92 15.09
C ARG A 108 -12.31 7.93 15.56
N GLU A 109 -13.11 8.93 15.15
CA GLU A 109 -14.56 8.95 15.36
C GLU A 109 -15.22 7.66 14.83
N TYR A 110 -14.73 7.13 13.70
CA TYR A 110 -15.25 5.93 13.05
C TYR A 110 -14.41 4.66 13.30
N GLY A 111 -13.35 4.73 14.11
CA GLY A 111 -12.43 3.61 14.31
C GLY A 111 -11.75 3.13 13.02
N ALA A 112 -11.54 4.03 12.07
CA ALA A 112 -10.96 3.73 10.76
C ALA A 112 -9.44 3.52 10.87
N LEU A 113 -8.91 2.62 10.03
CA LEU A 113 -7.46 2.45 9.88
C LEU A 113 -6.83 3.72 9.31
N LEU A 114 -5.75 4.21 9.90
CA LEU A 114 -5.00 5.35 9.36
C LEU A 114 -3.82 4.86 8.51
N VAL A 115 -3.64 5.44 7.35
CA VAL A 115 -2.46 5.22 6.51
C VAL A 115 -1.93 6.56 6.00
N ASN A 116 -0.61 6.67 5.91
CA ASN A 116 0.05 7.93 5.51
C ASN A 116 1.33 7.67 4.73
N HIS A 117 1.60 8.46 3.70
CA HIS A 117 2.95 8.59 3.19
C HIS A 117 3.80 9.37 4.19
N THR A 118 4.92 8.79 4.60
CA THR A 118 5.71 9.33 5.71
C THR A 118 7.18 9.39 5.29
N GLY A 119 7.78 10.58 5.35
CA GLY A 119 9.19 10.82 5.04
C GLY A 119 9.62 10.25 3.70
N CYS A 120 8.86 10.49 2.63
CA CYS A 120 9.12 9.86 1.33
C CYS A 120 9.56 10.86 0.25
N VAL A 121 9.44 12.16 0.51
CA VAL A 121 9.92 13.23 -0.37
C VAL A 121 11.17 13.88 0.22
N TRP A 122 12.33 13.60 -0.39
CA TRP A 122 13.62 14.07 0.11
C TRP A 122 13.76 15.59 0.01
N GLY A 123 14.17 16.21 1.12
CA GLY A 123 14.42 17.66 1.18
C GLY A 123 13.16 18.54 1.20
N SER A 124 11.97 17.94 1.24
CA SER A 124 10.70 18.65 1.32
C SER A 124 10.12 18.59 2.72
N SER A 125 9.32 19.61 3.08
CA SER A 125 8.50 19.57 4.29
C SER A 125 7.35 18.57 4.14
N ILE A 126 6.81 18.38 2.93
CA ILE A 126 5.67 17.49 2.70
C ILE A 126 6.00 16.04 3.05
N THR A 127 5.01 15.28 3.54
CA THR A 127 5.18 13.89 4.03
C THR A 127 6.03 13.77 5.30
N GLY A 128 6.64 14.86 5.79
CA GLY A 128 7.31 14.93 7.08
C GLY A 128 6.31 15.01 8.24
N GLY A 129 6.70 15.72 9.30
CA GLY A 129 5.76 16.09 10.37
C GLY A 129 5.59 15.03 11.46
N VAL A 130 6.42 13.97 11.50
CA VAL A 130 6.30 12.90 12.49
C VAL A 130 6.45 13.45 13.92
N LEU A 131 7.39 14.38 14.14
CA LEU A 131 7.58 14.98 15.47
C LEU A 131 6.44 15.93 15.86
N GLU A 132 5.86 16.63 14.90
CA GLU A 132 4.71 17.51 15.07
C GLU A 132 3.45 16.69 15.41
N LEU A 133 3.27 15.53 14.75
CA LEU A 133 2.20 14.58 15.06
C LEU A 133 2.39 13.91 16.43
N ASP A 134 3.62 13.54 16.79
CA ASP A 134 3.96 13.00 18.12
C ASP A 134 3.64 14.02 19.21
N ALA A 135 4.03 15.28 18.99
CA ALA A 135 3.76 16.38 19.89
C ALA A 135 2.27 16.70 20.06
N ALA A 136 1.49 16.57 18.99
CA ALA A 136 0.04 16.70 19.03
C ALA A 136 -0.64 15.48 19.70
N GLY A 137 0.10 14.42 20.00
CA GLY A 137 -0.43 13.20 20.61
C GLY A 137 -1.34 12.40 19.67
N VAL A 138 -1.18 12.58 18.35
CA VAL A 138 -2.03 11.91 17.35
C VAL A 138 -1.38 10.69 16.70
N LEU A 139 -0.10 10.43 16.92
CA LEU A 139 0.49 9.14 16.53
C LEU A 139 -0.10 7.98 17.35
N GLY A 140 -0.17 6.78 16.76
CA GLY A 140 -0.70 5.62 17.45
C GLY A 140 -0.47 4.29 16.71
N PRO A 141 -0.87 3.17 17.33
CA PRO A 141 -0.71 1.84 16.75
C PRO A 141 -1.72 1.54 15.63
N ASP A 142 -2.68 2.42 15.43
CA ASP A 142 -3.72 2.44 14.40
C ASP A 142 -3.23 3.02 13.06
N ILE A 143 -1.94 3.36 12.95
CA ILE A 143 -1.35 4.02 11.78
C ILE A 143 -0.36 3.12 11.05
N VAL A 144 -0.52 3.00 9.74
CA VAL A 144 0.45 2.42 8.80
C VAL A 144 1.19 3.54 8.07
N HIS A 145 2.49 3.66 8.33
CA HIS A 145 3.39 4.60 7.67
C HIS A 145 4.03 3.95 6.44
N VAL A 146 3.73 4.48 5.25
CA VAL A 146 4.29 4.01 3.98
C VAL A 146 5.61 4.74 3.71
N HIS A 147 6.61 4.02 3.20
CA HIS A 147 7.96 4.48 2.81
C HIS A 147 8.96 4.69 3.95
N CYS A 148 8.84 5.80 4.69
CA CYS A 148 9.73 6.20 5.78
C CYS A 148 11.22 6.41 5.39
N ASN A 149 11.55 6.54 4.09
CA ASN A 149 12.93 6.52 3.61
C ASN A 149 13.80 7.68 4.13
N ALA A 150 13.20 8.85 4.38
CA ALA A 150 13.88 10.08 4.79
C ALA A 150 13.76 10.39 6.29
N LEU A 151 13.23 9.45 7.10
CA LEU A 151 13.07 9.68 8.53
C LEU A 151 14.41 9.77 9.27
N THR A 152 14.48 10.75 10.17
CA THR A 152 15.57 10.94 11.13
C THR A 152 15.46 9.98 12.31
N GLY A 153 16.53 9.87 13.10
CA GLY A 153 16.54 9.00 14.29
C GLY A 153 15.49 9.40 15.35
N GLU A 154 15.19 10.69 15.49
CA GLU A 154 14.15 11.18 16.42
C GLU A 154 12.75 10.80 15.94
N GLU A 155 12.49 10.89 14.64
CA GLU A 155 11.21 10.50 14.03
C GLU A 155 10.99 8.99 14.12
N TRP A 156 12.04 8.18 13.87
CA TRP A 156 11.97 6.74 14.13
C TRP A 156 11.66 6.45 15.60
N ALA A 157 12.27 7.17 16.54
CA ALA A 157 11.98 6.99 17.96
C ALA A 157 10.52 7.36 18.31
N ALA A 158 9.95 8.41 17.69
CA ALA A 158 8.55 8.77 17.85
C ALA A 158 7.61 7.70 17.29
N LEU A 159 7.87 7.20 16.08
CA LEU A 159 7.11 6.13 15.44
C LEU A 159 7.11 4.84 16.28
N VAL A 160 8.26 4.48 16.88
CA VAL A 160 8.35 3.32 17.79
C VAL A 160 7.54 3.55 19.05
N ARG A 161 7.65 4.72 19.69
CA ARG A 161 6.89 5.04 20.92
C ARG A 161 5.38 4.99 20.69
N SER A 162 4.91 5.43 19.52
CA SER A 162 3.48 5.42 19.19
C SER A 162 2.94 4.03 18.89
N GLY A 163 3.81 3.06 18.60
CA GLY A 163 3.42 1.72 18.15
C GLY A 163 3.01 1.67 16.68
N GLY A 164 3.33 2.71 15.90
CA GLY A 164 3.04 2.78 14.46
C GLY A 164 3.61 1.60 13.67
N LYS A 165 3.06 1.37 12.49
CA LYS A 165 3.40 0.25 11.59
C LYS A 165 4.09 0.78 10.35
N VAL A 166 4.90 -0.03 9.68
CA VAL A 166 5.68 0.38 8.50
C VAL A 166 5.36 -0.49 7.29
N SER A 167 5.05 0.15 6.16
CA SER A 167 4.90 -0.48 4.85
C SER A 167 5.99 -0.01 3.90
N ILE A 168 6.69 -0.96 3.30
CA ILE A 168 7.81 -0.70 2.38
C ILE A 168 7.34 -1.04 0.96
N SER A 169 7.34 -0.03 0.09
CA SER A 169 6.94 -0.15 -1.32
C SER A 169 8.17 -0.37 -2.19
N VAL A 170 8.86 -1.50 -2.02
CA VAL A 170 10.24 -1.70 -2.49
C VAL A 170 10.43 -1.38 -3.97
N GLU A 171 9.57 -1.90 -4.85
CA GLU A 171 9.69 -1.66 -6.29
C GLU A 171 9.48 -0.19 -6.64
N THR A 172 8.49 0.46 -6.02
CA THR A 172 8.23 1.90 -6.19
C THR A 172 9.41 2.73 -5.72
N GLU A 173 9.89 2.48 -4.51
CA GLU A 173 10.97 3.25 -3.89
C GLU A 173 12.24 3.20 -4.74
N LEU A 174 12.57 2.03 -5.28
CA LEU A 174 13.73 1.85 -6.15
C LEU A 174 13.53 2.48 -7.54
N ASN A 175 12.38 2.28 -8.19
CA ASN A 175 12.12 2.81 -9.52
C ASN A 175 11.91 4.33 -9.56
N MET A 176 11.39 4.91 -8.48
CA MET A 176 11.12 6.35 -8.36
C MET A 176 12.25 7.12 -7.67
N GLY A 177 13.35 6.46 -7.27
CA GLY A 177 14.50 7.11 -6.67
C GLY A 177 14.22 7.68 -5.28
N MET A 178 13.38 7.01 -4.49
CA MET A 178 12.92 7.47 -3.17
C MET A 178 13.91 7.12 -2.03
N GLY A 179 15.13 6.69 -2.36
CA GLY A 179 16.17 6.37 -1.40
C GLY A 179 16.25 4.89 -1.04
N ARG A 180 16.76 4.57 0.16
CA ARG A 180 16.99 3.19 0.61
C ARG A 180 15.72 2.63 1.28
N PRO A 181 15.17 1.50 0.81
CA PRO A 181 14.13 0.77 1.55
C PRO A 181 14.52 0.47 3.00
N VAL A 182 13.59 0.68 3.93
CA VAL A 182 13.88 0.86 5.36
C VAL A 182 13.95 -0.43 6.19
N PHE A 183 14.30 -1.57 5.57
CA PHE A 183 14.39 -2.86 6.29
C PHE A 183 15.37 -2.82 7.47
N GLU A 184 16.53 -2.20 7.28
CA GLU A 184 17.53 -2.05 8.33
C GLU A 184 17.04 -1.18 9.48
N ALA A 185 16.33 -0.08 9.18
CA ALA A 185 15.75 0.78 10.20
C ALA A 185 14.68 0.04 11.00
N CYS A 186 13.79 -0.71 10.34
CA CYS A 186 12.82 -1.57 11.02
C CYS A 186 13.51 -2.56 11.97
N ARG A 187 14.56 -3.26 11.51
CA ARG A 187 15.33 -4.20 12.33
C ARG A 187 16.00 -3.52 13.53
N ARG A 188 16.62 -2.35 13.32
CA ARG A 188 17.28 -1.57 14.37
C ARG A 188 16.31 -1.13 15.46
N HIS A 189 15.09 -0.79 15.06
CA HIS A 189 14.03 -0.29 15.95
C HIS A 189 13.07 -1.37 16.46
N GLY A 190 13.27 -2.64 16.08
CA GLY A 190 12.41 -3.75 16.49
C GLY A 190 11.00 -3.71 15.89
N LEU A 191 10.83 -3.04 14.75
CA LEU A 191 9.57 -2.97 14.01
C LEU A 191 9.47 -4.12 13.00
N ALA A 192 8.27 -4.64 12.83
CA ALA A 192 7.97 -5.66 11.83
C ALA A 192 7.75 -5.02 10.45
N PRO A 193 8.60 -5.29 9.45
CA PRO A 193 8.37 -4.77 8.09
C PRO A 193 7.11 -5.39 7.48
N THR A 194 6.43 -4.59 6.64
CA THR A 194 5.39 -5.06 5.72
C THR A 194 5.71 -4.59 4.30
N LEU A 195 5.11 -5.22 3.28
CA LEU A 195 5.36 -4.89 1.88
C LEU A 195 4.08 -4.44 1.17
N SER A 196 4.22 -3.46 0.28
CA SER A 196 3.18 -2.96 -0.61
C SER A 196 3.64 -2.95 -2.07
N ALA A 197 2.70 -3.13 -3.00
CA ALA A 197 2.96 -2.96 -4.43
C ALA A 197 2.84 -1.49 -4.88
N ASP A 198 2.02 -0.72 -4.16
CA ASP A 198 1.88 0.72 -4.35
C ASP A 198 1.41 1.06 -5.79
N VAL A 199 2.06 1.99 -6.50
CA VAL A 199 1.61 2.49 -7.80
C VAL A 199 1.64 1.41 -8.92
N THR A 200 0.52 0.72 -9.13
CA THR A 200 0.39 -0.34 -10.16
C THR A 200 0.24 0.17 -11.59
N SER A 201 0.19 1.49 -11.80
CA SER A 201 0.31 2.09 -13.14
C SER A 201 1.77 2.15 -13.62
N LEU A 202 2.73 1.98 -12.72
CA LEU A 202 4.16 1.94 -13.00
C LEU A 202 4.76 0.56 -12.69
N ASN A 203 4.42 0.01 -11.54
CA ASN A 203 5.06 -1.18 -10.96
C ASN A 203 4.15 -2.41 -11.03
N SER A 204 4.72 -3.57 -10.71
CA SER A 204 3.98 -4.82 -10.66
C SER A 204 3.09 -4.87 -9.41
N GLY A 205 1.79 -5.12 -9.61
CA GLY A 205 0.85 -5.44 -8.52
C GLY A 205 1.09 -6.79 -7.83
N ASP A 206 2.25 -7.41 -8.01
CA ASP A 206 2.57 -8.76 -7.56
C ASP A 206 3.44 -8.77 -6.29
N LEU A 207 2.88 -9.26 -5.19
CA LEU A 207 3.58 -9.36 -3.91
C LEU A 207 4.76 -10.35 -3.94
N TRP A 208 4.82 -11.29 -4.89
CA TRP A 208 6.03 -12.12 -5.06
C TRP A 208 7.24 -11.30 -5.54
N HIS A 209 7.01 -10.31 -6.39
CA HIS A 209 8.07 -9.37 -6.80
C HIS A 209 8.52 -8.54 -5.60
N GLN A 210 7.58 -8.01 -4.82
CA GLN A 210 7.90 -7.26 -3.61
C GLN A 210 8.70 -8.10 -2.60
N MET A 211 8.32 -9.37 -2.36
CA MET A 211 9.07 -10.28 -1.49
C MET A 211 10.50 -10.51 -1.98
N ARG A 212 10.69 -10.75 -3.29
CA ARG A 212 12.02 -11.03 -3.86
C ARG A 212 12.92 -9.81 -3.84
N PHE A 213 12.40 -8.66 -4.25
CA PHE A 213 13.14 -7.39 -4.22
C PHE A 213 13.46 -6.98 -2.79
N GLY A 214 12.47 -7.03 -1.90
CA GLY A 214 12.67 -6.72 -0.49
C GLY A 214 13.71 -7.61 0.16
N LEU A 215 13.60 -8.94 0.00
CA LEU A 215 14.53 -9.89 0.61
C LEU A 215 15.94 -9.78 0.01
N GLY A 216 16.04 -9.57 -1.30
CA GLY A 216 17.31 -9.35 -1.98
C GLY A 216 17.99 -8.06 -1.51
N PHE A 217 17.22 -6.98 -1.42
CA PHE A 217 17.69 -5.69 -0.94
C PHE A 217 18.13 -5.76 0.52
N ASP A 218 17.30 -6.29 1.42
CA ASP A 218 17.62 -6.41 2.85
C ASP A 218 18.90 -7.22 3.10
N ARG A 219 19.06 -8.35 2.40
CA ARG A 219 20.28 -9.16 2.47
C ARG A 219 21.51 -8.40 1.96
N TRP A 220 21.38 -7.72 0.82
CA TRP A 220 22.46 -6.89 0.28
C TRP A 220 22.84 -5.79 1.25
N ASP A 221 21.84 -5.09 1.80
CA ASP A 221 22.02 -3.96 2.70
C ASP A 221 22.72 -4.38 4.00
N ALA A 222 22.29 -5.50 4.57
CA ALA A 222 22.88 -6.08 5.77
C ALA A 222 24.34 -6.49 5.61
N THR A 223 24.78 -6.86 4.39
CA THR A 223 26.16 -7.30 4.13
C THR A 223 27.02 -6.24 3.46
N HIS A 224 26.45 -5.11 3.02
CA HIS A 224 27.14 -4.13 2.20
C HIS A 224 28.43 -3.60 2.86
N ALA A 225 28.34 -3.18 4.13
CA ALA A 225 29.49 -2.69 4.88
C ALA A 225 30.58 -3.77 5.08
N LEU A 226 30.18 -5.03 5.28
CA LEU A 226 31.10 -6.16 5.38
C LEU A 226 31.83 -6.39 4.05
N ASN A 227 31.11 -6.36 2.94
CA ASN A 227 31.69 -6.54 1.61
C ASN A 227 32.66 -5.42 1.25
N LEU A 228 32.34 -4.16 1.59
CA LEU A 228 33.26 -3.03 1.41
C LEU A 228 34.54 -3.15 2.26
N SER A 229 34.50 -3.90 3.37
CA SER A 229 35.69 -4.23 4.16
C SER A 229 36.54 -5.38 3.59
N GLY A 230 36.22 -5.88 2.39
CA GLY A 230 36.93 -6.97 1.73
C GLY A 230 36.59 -8.36 2.29
N ARG A 231 35.42 -8.52 2.93
CA ARG A 231 34.99 -9.77 3.57
C ARG A 231 33.67 -10.30 3.01
N MET A 232 33.50 -11.62 3.07
CA MET A 232 32.26 -12.30 2.70
C MET A 232 31.44 -12.64 3.95
N PRO A 233 30.09 -12.57 3.89
CA PRO A 233 29.24 -13.09 4.95
C PRO A 233 29.31 -14.63 5.01
N ASP A 234 29.40 -15.17 6.21
CA ASP A 234 29.38 -16.61 6.46
C ASP A 234 27.95 -17.19 6.49
N VAL A 235 26.94 -16.33 6.66
CA VAL A 235 25.53 -16.71 6.79
C VAL A 235 24.62 -15.79 6.00
N VAL A 236 23.51 -16.34 5.54
CA VAL A 236 22.40 -15.55 4.99
C VAL A 236 21.63 -14.94 6.15
N THR A 237 21.59 -13.61 6.24
CA THR A 237 21.07 -12.88 7.40
C THR A 237 19.56 -13.02 7.59
N THR A 238 18.81 -12.97 6.49
CA THR A 238 17.34 -12.94 6.52
C THR A 238 16.78 -14.14 5.76
N PRO A 239 16.06 -15.08 6.42
CA PRO A 239 15.49 -16.25 5.77
C PRO A 239 14.29 -15.91 4.87
N ALA A 240 13.96 -16.80 3.92
CA ALA A 240 12.79 -16.62 3.05
C ALA A 240 11.46 -16.59 3.82
N SER A 241 11.41 -17.24 4.99
CA SER A 241 10.25 -17.20 5.89
C SER A 241 9.89 -15.78 6.33
N ASP A 242 10.87 -14.88 6.45
CA ASP A 242 10.63 -13.51 6.91
C ASP A 242 9.95 -12.69 5.81
N ALA A 243 10.37 -12.88 4.55
CA ALA A 243 9.69 -12.27 3.40
C ALA A 243 8.23 -12.71 3.30
N LEU A 244 7.93 -13.98 3.58
CA LEU A 244 6.55 -14.46 3.66
C LEU A 244 5.80 -13.81 4.83
N ARG A 245 6.43 -13.63 6.00
CA ARG A 245 5.82 -12.93 7.16
C ARG A 245 5.50 -11.47 6.84
N TRP A 246 6.37 -10.76 6.11
CA TRP A 246 6.16 -9.36 5.71
C TRP A 246 4.86 -9.14 4.91
N THR A 247 4.42 -10.15 4.15
CA THR A 247 3.20 -10.09 3.32
C THR A 247 2.00 -10.83 3.92
N THR A 248 2.16 -11.46 5.09
CA THR A 248 1.11 -12.26 5.74
C THR A 248 0.82 -11.77 7.15
N VAL A 249 1.44 -12.38 8.17
CA VAL A 249 1.15 -12.07 9.58
C VAL A 249 1.49 -10.62 9.95
N ASN A 250 2.61 -10.08 9.47
CA ASN A 250 3.00 -8.70 9.78
C ASN A 250 2.02 -7.71 9.13
N ALA A 251 1.62 -7.96 7.87
CA ALA A 251 0.67 -7.12 7.15
C ALA A 251 -0.72 -7.17 7.81
N ALA A 252 -1.16 -8.35 8.24
CA ALA A 252 -2.40 -8.51 9.00
C ALA A 252 -2.38 -7.73 10.31
N GLU A 253 -1.28 -7.81 11.07
CA GLU A 253 -1.09 -7.03 12.30
C GLU A 253 -1.06 -5.53 12.03
N ALA A 254 -0.40 -5.09 10.95
CA ALA A 254 -0.34 -3.68 10.56
C ALA A 254 -1.72 -3.11 10.21
N MET A 255 -2.57 -3.91 9.59
CA MET A 255 -3.95 -3.53 9.27
C MET A 255 -4.94 -3.68 10.45
N GLY A 256 -4.49 -4.09 11.64
CA GLY A 256 -5.37 -4.37 12.78
C GLY A 256 -6.24 -5.64 12.59
N LEU A 257 -5.87 -6.52 11.66
CA LEU A 257 -6.57 -7.75 11.32
C LEU A 257 -5.83 -9.02 11.78
N GLY A 258 -4.79 -8.86 12.62
CA GLY A 258 -3.93 -9.95 13.10
C GLY A 258 -4.71 -11.10 13.75
N ASP A 259 -5.80 -10.82 14.46
CA ASP A 259 -6.64 -11.86 15.08
C ASP A 259 -7.59 -12.55 14.10
N ARG A 260 -7.72 -12.03 12.88
CA ARG A 260 -8.70 -12.48 11.88
C ARG A 260 -8.05 -13.19 10.69
N ILE A 261 -6.87 -12.78 10.26
CA ILE A 261 -6.19 -13.30 9.05
C ILE A 261 -4.67 -13.42 9.28
N GLY A 262 -3.90 -13.63 8.21
CA GLY A 262 -2.43 -13.61 8.21
C GLY A 262 -1.76 -14.90 8.66
N SER A 263 -2.52 -15.86 9.22
CA SER A 263 -2.01 -17.19 9.58
C SER A 263 -3.08 -18.28 9.45
N LEU A 264 -2.63 -19.52 9.23
CA LEU A 264 -3.50 -20.70 9.28
C LEU A 264 -3.68 -21.14 10.73
N THR A 265 -4.66 -20.56 11.41
CA THR A 265 -4.94 -20.81 12.83
C THR A 265 -6.44 -21.02 13.03
N PRO A 266 -6.90 -22.08 13.72
CA PRO A 266 -8.33 -22.28 13.99
C PRO A 266 -8.99 -21.03 14.58
N GLY A 267 -10.14 -20.64 14.05
CA GLY A 267 -10.86 -19.42 14.42
C GLY A 267 -10.61 -18.21 13.50
N LYS A 268 -9.50 -18.19 12.74
CA LYS A 268 -9.26 -17.16 11.72
C LYS A 268 -10.06 -17.40 10.44
N ARG A 269 -10.24 -16.34 9.65
CA ARG A 269 -10.95 -16.39 8.37
C ARG A 269 -10.16 -17.17 7.32
N ALA A 270 -10.88 -17.83 6.43
CA ALA A 270 -10.32 -18.65 5.36
C ALA A 270 -9.87 -17.81 4.16
N ASP A 271 -8.90 -16.93 4.41
CA ASP A 271 -8.20 -16.13 3.41
C ASP A 271 -6.95 -16.92 2.97
N LEU A 272 -7.11 -17.76 1.94
CA LEU A 272 -6.14 -18.79 1.57
C LEU A 272 -5.68 -18.63 0.13
N VAL A 273 -4.37 -18.80 -0.08
CA VAL A 273 -3.76 -18.91 -1.40
C VAL A 273 -3.12 -20.29 -1.54
N LEU A 274 -3.62 -21.09 -2.46
CA LEU A 274 -3.08 -22.41 -2.77
C LEU A 274 -2.17 -22.29 -3.99
N VAL A 275 -0.89 -22.48 -3.74
CA VAL A 275 0.17 -22.48 -4.76
C VAL A 275 0.51 -23.94 -5.12
N GLY A 276 0.68 -24.21 -6.40
CA GLY A 276 1.16 -25.50 -6.87
C GLY A 276 0.99 -25.70 -8.38
N GLY A 277 1.06 -26.97 -8.79
CA GLY A 277 1.12 -27.38 -10.19
C GLY A 277 2.36 -28.25 -10.43
N ASP A 278 2.59 -28.60 -11.70
CA ASP A 278 3.73 -29.42 -12.15
C ASP A 278 4.82 -28.54 -12.79
N ALA A 279 4.87 -27.26 -12.44
CA ALA A 279 5.84 -26.30 -12.95
C ALA A 279 7.26 -26.74 -12.55
N LEU A 280 8.09 -27.04 -13.54
CA LEU A 280 9.45 -27.56 -13.36
C LEU A 280 10.31 -26.60 -12.52
N GLU A 281 10.03 -25.31 -12.60
CA GLU A 281 10.69 -24.22 -11.88
C GLU A 281 10.57 -24.35 -10.35
N GLN A 282 9.54 -25.06 -9.88
CA GLN A 282 9.34 -25.35 -8.46
C GLN A 282 10.04 -26.64 -8.00
N HIS A 283 10.76 -27.37 -8.86
CA HIS A 283 11.41 -28.62 -8.51
C HIS A 283 12.95 -28.49 -8.45
N PRO A 284 13.60 -29.12 -7.45
CA PRO A 284 13.03 -29.86 -6.33
C PRO A 284 12.47 -28.92 -5.23
N ARG A 285 11.37 -29.35 -4.56
CA ARG A 285 10.75 -28.64 -3.43
C ARG A 285 11.39 -29.06 -2.11
N THR A 286 12.59 -28.56 -1.82
CA THR A 286 13.34 -28.94 -0.61
C THR A 286 13.11 -28.00 0.58
N ASP A 287 12.86 -26.71 0.31
CA ASP A 287 12.50 -25.70 1.30
C ASP A 287 11.19 -25.02 0.88
N PRO A 288 10.07 -25.22 1.59
CA PRO A 288 8.79 -24.64 1.21
C PRO A 288 8.80 -23.10 1.21
N TYR A 289 9.57 -22.45 2.09
CA TYR A 289 9.64 -20.99 2.10
C TYR A 289 10.45 -20.49 0.90
N GLY A 290 11.60 -21.10 0.61
CA GLY A 290 12.39 -20.83 -0.58
C GLY A 290 11.59 -21.08 -1.87
N SER A 291 10.82 -22.16 -1.95
CA SER A 291 9.95 -22.44 -3.10
C SER A 291 8.85 -21.39 -3.26
N LEU A 292 8.20 -20.98 -2.17
CA LEU A 292 7.20 -19.92 -2.22
C LEU A 292 7.82 -18.59 -2.62
N VAL A 293 8.95 -18.18 -2.06
CA VAL A 293 9.51 -16.85 -2.35
C VAL A 293 10.22 -16.80 -3.71
N PHE A 294 11.09 -17.76 -4.03
CA PHE A 294 11.99 -17.67 -5.18
C PHE A 294 11.52 -18.41 -6.43
N GLN A 295 10.72 -19.47 -6.27
CA GLN A 295 10.37 -20.37 -7.38
C GLN A 295 8.91 -20.23 -7.83
N THR A 296 8.07 -19.55 -7.04
CA THR A 296 6.65 -19.36 -7.36
C THR A 296 6.42 -18.09 -8.13
N THR A 297 5.72 -18.20 -9.24
CA THR A 297 5.12 -17.08 -9.97
C THR A 297 3.61 -17.10 -9.77
N VAL A 298 2.94 -16.08 -10.27
CA VAL A 298 1.48 -16.06 -10.15
C VAL A 298 0.80 -17.12 -11.02
N ALA A 299 1.46 -17.59 -12.07
CA ALA A 299 0.95 -18.70 -12.86
C ALA A 299 0.71 -19.96 -12.00
N ASP A 300 1.44 -20.08 -10.89
CA ASP A 300 1.40 -21.21 -9.97
C ASP A 300 0.33 -21.06 -8.87
N VAL A 301 -0.33 -19.90 -8.78
CA VAL A 301 -1.49 -19.73 -7.89
C VAL A 301 -2.69 -20.44 -8.50
N ARG A 302 -3.08 -21.56 -7.90
CA ARG A 302 -4.16 -22.43 -8.40
C ARG A 302 -5.52 -22.02 -7.85
N THR A 303 -5.62 -21.86 -6.53
CA THR A 303 -6.90 -21.56 -5.87
C THR A 303 -6.72 -20.42 -4.89
N VAL A 304 -7.69 -19.50 -4.86
CA VAL A 304 -7.73 -18.40 -3.88
C VAL A 304 -9.10 -18.41 -3.22
N LEU A 305 -9.09 -18.34 -1.89
CA LEU A 305 -10.27 -18.21 -1.05
C LEU A 305 -10.20 -16.87 -0.32
N VAL A 306 -11.30 -16.12 -0.33
CA VAL A 306 -11.51 -14.91 0.47
C VAL A 306 -12.69 -15.18 1.38
N ASP A 307 -12.48 -15.12 2.69
CA ASP A 307 -13.48 -15.49 3.70
C ASP A 307 -14.16 -16.85 3.44
N GLY A 308 -13.40 -17.81 2.89
CA GLY A 308 -13.89 -19.13 2.53
C GLY A 308 -14.61 -19.23 1.19
N ARG A 309 -14.91 -18.12 0.50
CA ARG A 309 -15.42 -18.12 -0.87
C ARG A 309 -14.28 -18.31 -1.85
N VAL A 310 -14.42 -19.28 -2.74
CA VAL A 310 -13.46 -19.51 -3.83
C VAL A 310 -13.63 -18.43 -4.90
N VAL A 311 -12.66 -17.54 -5.04
CA VAL A 311 -12.62 -16.47 -6.07
C VAL A 311 -11.75 -16.83 -7.26
N LYS A 312 -10.89 -17.84 -7.10
CA LYS A 312 -10.07 -18.42 -8.17
C LYS A 312 -9.97 -19.92 -7.97
N ARG A 313 -10.13 -20.70 -9.04
CA ARG A 313 -10.00 -22.16 -9.04
C ARG A 313 -9.23 -22.61 -10.28
N ASP A 314 -8.28 -23.51 -10.08
CA ASP A 314 -7.46 -24.06 -11.15
C ASP A 314 -6.77 -23.02 -12.05
N GLY A 315 -6.39 -21.90 -11.44
CA GLY A 315 -5.75 -20.78 -12.12
C GLY A 315 -6.71 -19.94 -12.94
N VAL A 316 -8.03 -20.09 -12.79
CA VAL A 316 -9.07 -19.32 -13.49
C VAL A 316 -9.91 -18.57 -12.46
N LEU A 317 -10.22 -17.30 -12.73
CA LEU A 317 -11.13 -16.55 -11.86
C LEU A 317 -12.54 -17.11 -11.93
N VAL A 318 -13.23 -17.09 -10.81
CA VAL A 318 -14.63 -17.52 -10.72
C VAL A 318 -15.52 -16.34 -11.11
N ASP A 319 -16.58 -16.61 -11.88
CA ASP A 319 -17.63 -15.67 -12.27
C ASP A 319 -17.17 -14.39 -13.00
N LEU A 320 -16.01 -14.41 -13.68
CA LEU A 320 -15.47 -13.24 -14.40
C LEU A 320 -14.96 -13.56 -15.80
N ASP A 321 -15.45 -12.83 -16.80
CA ASP A 321 -14.87 -12.82 -18.15
C ASP A 321 -13.66 -11.87 -18.18
N THR A 322 -12.47 -12.45 -18.13
CA THR A 322 -11.23 -11.67 -18.13
C THR A 322 -10.93 -11.01 -19.48
N VAL A 323 -11.50 -11.51 -20.59
CA VAL A 323 -11.32 -10.92 -21.91
C VAL A 323 -12.17 -9.66 -22.01
N ASP A 324 -13.45 -9.74 -21.62
CA ASP A 324 -14.31 -8.56 -21.57
C ASP A 324 -13.79 -7.53 -20.57
N LEU A 325 -13.30 -7.96 -19.40
CA LEU A 325 -12.69 -7.07 -18.42
C LEU A 325 -11.50 -6.30 -19.01
N GLY A 326 -10.58 -7.01 -19.70
CA GLY A 326 -9.44 -6.37 -20.37
C GLY A 326 -9.90 -5.34 -21.39
N ARG A 327 -10.85 -5.70 -22.26
CA ARG A 327 -11.43 -4.80 -23.25
C ARG A 327 -12.08 -3.56 -22.63
N ARG A 328 -12.77 -3.71 -21.49
CA ARG A 328 -13.37 -2.59 -20.74
C ARG A 328 -12.32 -1.68 -20.12
N ALA A 329 -11.24 -2.25 -19.60
CA ALA A 329 -10.11 -1.48 -19.05
C ALA A 329 -9.42 -0.66 -20.16
N ASP A 330 -9.11 -1.29 -21.30
CA ASP A 330 -8.50 -0.62 -22.44
C ASP A 330 -9.39 0.52 -22.95
N ALA A 331 -10.69 0.26 -23.13
CA ALA A 331 -11.65 1.29 -23.56
C ALA A 331 -11.75 2.46 -22.56
N ALA A 332 -11.65 2.19 -21.25
CA ALA A 332 -11.66 3.23 -20.23
C ALA A 332 -10.39 4.11 -20.30
N VAL A 333 -9.22 3.49 -20.51
CA VAL A 333 -7.95 4.20 -20.70
C VAL A 333 -7.99 5.03 -21.98
N ASP A 334 -8.43 4.47 -23.10
CA ASP A 334 -8.55 5.20 -24.37
C ASP A 334 -9.45 6.44 -24.21
N ALA A 335 -10.59 6.30 -23.54
CA ALA A 335 -11.50 7.42 -23.26
C ALA A 335 -10.90 8.46 -22.30
N LEU A 336 -10.04 8.06 -21.36
CA LEU A 336 -9.29 8.98 -20.50
C LEU A 336 -8.23 9.74 -21.30
N LEU A 337 -7.43 9.04 -22.09
CA LEU A 337 -6.37 9.61 -22.90
C LEU A 337 -6.92 10.57 -23.97
N ALA A 338 -8.03 10.22 -24.61
CA ALA A 338 -8.72 11.12 -25.55
C ALA A 338 -9.13 12.42 -24.85
N ARG A 339 -9.75 12.36 -23.66
CA ARG A 339 -10.11 13.55 -22.88
C ARG A 339 -8.90 14.40 -22.49
N ILE A 340 -7.77 13.77 -22.15
CA ILE A 340 -6.53 14.48 -21.84
C ILE A 340 -6.02 15.21 -23.09
N ALA A 341 -5.95 14.52 -24.22
CA ALA A 341 -5.50 15.08 -25.49
C ALA A 341 -6.40 16.22 -25.98
N ASP A 342 -7.72 16.04 -25.93
CA ASP A 342 -8.72 17.07 -26.28
C ASP A 342 -8.62 18.30 -25.37
N GLY A 343 -8.26 18.09 -24.10
CA GLY A 343 -7.97 19.15 -23.13
C GLY A 343 -6.60 19.83 -23.31
N GLY A 344 -5.81 19.43 -24.31
CA GLY A 344 -4.46 19.93 -24.55
C GLY A 344 -3.42 19.46 -23.53
N GLY A 345 -3.76 18.47 -22.70
CA GLY A 345 -2.84 17.87 -21.74
C GLY A 345 -1.91 16.85 -22.39
N THR A 346 -0.69 16.75 -21.86
CA THR A 346 0.22 15.64 -22.14
C THR A 346 0.19 14.65 -20.99
N LEU A 347 0.47 13.36 -21.26
CA LEU A 347 0.69 12.36 -20.21
C LEU A 347 1.77 12.85 -19.22
N PRO A 348 1.61 12.60 -17.91
CA PRO A 348 2.35 13.36 -16.91
C PRO A 348 3.82 12.95 -16.81
N GLY A 349 4.66 13.96 -16.66
CA GLY A 349 5.88 13.91 -15.86
C GLY A 349 5.85 15.09 -14.90
N THR A 350 6.47 14.96 -13.73
CA THR A 350 6.62 16.10 -12.81
C THR A 350 7.39 17.21 -13.55
N PRO A 351 6.81 18.40 -13.75
CA PRO A 351 7.50 19.47 -14.46
C PRO A 351 8.84 19.80 -13.78
N PRO A 352 9.88 20.17 -14.54
CA PRO A 352 11.12 20.65 -13.95
C PRO A 352 10.85 21.77 -12.93
N GLY A 353 11.36 21.61 -11.70
CA GLY A 353 11.18 22.58 -10.62
C GLY A 353 9.80 22.58 -9.94
N ALA A 354 8.90 21.64 -10.24
CA ALA A 354 7.58 21.61 -9.62
C ALA A 354 7.64 21.46 -8.08
N TRP A 355 8.57 20.63 -7.57
CA TRP A 355 8.78 20.50 -6.13
C TRP A 355 9.30 21.79 -5.50
N ASP A 356 10.29 22.45 -6.13
CA ASP A 356 10.83 23.73 -5.66
C ASP A 356 9.76 24.84 -5.64
N ALA A 357 8.83 24.80 -6.59
CA ALA A 357 7.72 25.75 -6.68
C ALA A 357 6.67 25.55 -5.56
N LEU A 358 6.47 24.31 -5.11
CA LEU A 358 5.47 23.97 -4.08
C LEU A 358 6.04 24.02 -2.66
N GLU A 359 7.34 23.78 -2.48
CA GLU A 359 7.97 23.73 -1.17
C GLU A 359 7.72 24.96 -0.28
N PRO A 360 7.72 26.21 -0.79
CA PRO A 360 7.42 27.37 0.04
C PRO A 360 6.05 27.29 0.75
N VAL A 361 5.05 26.69 0.11
CA VAL A 361 3.70 26.49 0.66
C VAL A 361 3.75 25.43 1.78
N PHE A 362 4.41 24.30 1.53
CA PHE A 362 4.55 23.24 2.54
C PHE A 362 5.33 23.72 3.76
N ALA A 363 6.40 24.47 3.53
CA ALA A 363 7.21 25.07 4.58
C ALA A 363 6.43 26.14 5.37
N GLU A 364 5.50 26.87 4.74
CA GLU A 364 4.60 27.79 5.43
C GLU A 364 3.65 27.05 6.37
N HIS A 365 2.99 25.99 5.89
CA HIS A 365 2.14 25.15 6.73
C HIS A 365 2.91 24.56 7.91
N ARG A 366 4.16 24.13 7.69
CA ARG A 366 5.03 23.65 8.77
C ARG A 366 5.38 24.74 9.78
N ARG A 367 5.81 25.92 9.32
CA ARG A 367 6.13 27.06 10.21
C ARG A 367 4.94 27.48 11.08
N ALA A 368 3.72 27.36 10.55
CA ALA A 368 2.49 27.68 11.28
C ALA A 368 2.25 26.78 12.50
N VAL A 369 2.92 25.63 12.61
CA VAL A 369 2.85 24.72 13.78
C VAL A 369 3.66 25.26 14.98
N GLY A 370 4.49 26.29 14.78
CA GLY A 370 5.14 27.03 15.88
C GLY A 370 6.31 26.30 16.54
N ARG A 371 7.05 25.48 15.77
CA ARG A 371 8.28 24.81 16.23
C ARG A 371 9.46 25.13 15.33
#